data_AF-A0AAD5S8K5-F1
#
_entry.id   AF-A0AAD5S8K5-F1
#
_cell.length_a   1.000
_cell.length_b   1.000
_cell.length_c   1.000
_cell.angle_alpha   90.00
_cell.angle_beta   90.00
_cell.angle_gamma   90.00
#
_symmetry.space_group_name_H-M   'P 1'
#
loop_
_entity.id
_entity.type
_entity.pdbx_description
1 polymer ?
#
loop_
_entity_poly.entity_id
_entity_poly.type
_entity_poly.pdbx_seq_one_letter_code
_entity_poly.pdbx_strand_id
1 'polypeptide(L)'
;MDDKTPLAKRGTYLSKLLAESVCVELEPLNDGQDTVYVKVISTFDALCCEAEKVGLKMPLKIPPSKPEHNGPPRSAKYRTILNYMFASTPVPHGKVSAVFGKAGLQAYEGGDAEESSLADVVSNFFSRARRIELTYSIMTHIALPASSPLQLPITINQLLSQRTFTDWFAVHDGPLPASWHFSRDETEGEVVADNPVPRPLMKKKPNLRVEVYEKWVRSWSVTGRFMSATNPLGAIRGYFGEKIAFHFAFLGKNQE
;
A
#
# COMPACT_ATOMS: atom_id res chain seq x y z
N MET A 1 -18.47 4.60 37.55
CA MET A 1 -17.14 5.13 37.20
C MET A 1 -17.21 5.55 35.74
N ASP A 2 -17.02 6.84 35.47
CA ASP A 2 -17.38 7.50 34.21
C ASP A 2 -16.54 7.03 33.01
N ASP A 3 -17.15 6.18 32.17
CA ASP A 3 -16.68 5.70 30.86
C ASP A 3 -16.73 6.80 29.76
N LYS A 4 -16.64 8.08 30.17
CA LYS A 4 -16.89 9.24 29.29
C LYS A 4 -15.65 9.99 28.88
N THR A 5 -14.50 9.74 29.51
CA THR A 5 -13.26 10.46 29.14
C THR A 5 -12.73 9.96 27.79
N PRO A 6 -12.19 10.84 26.94
CA PRO A 6 -11.54 10.42 25.69
C PRO A 6 -10.46 9.36 25.91
N LEU A 7 -9.74 9.43 27.03
CA LEU A 7 -8.69 8.49 27.39
C LEU A 7 -9.23 7.06 27.61
N ALA A 8 -10.38 6.93 28.29
CA ALA A 8 -11.02 5.64 28.53
C ALA A 8 -11.53 5.02 27.21
N LYS A 9 -12.22 5.82 26.38
CA LYS A 9 -12.69 5.39 25.05
C LYS A 9 -11.53 4.92 24.16
N ARG A 10 -10.40 5.63 24.20
CA ARG A 10 -9.18 5.23 23.51
C ARG A 10 -8.71 3.86 24.00
N GLY A 11 -8.56 3.68 25.31
CA GLY A 11 -8.14 2.40 25.90
C GLY A 11 -9.04 1.24 25.46
N THR A 12 -10.35 1.40 25.58
CA THR A 12 -11.34 0.39 25.17
C THR A 12 -11.23 0.05 23.68
N TYR A 13 -11.09 1.05 22.82
CA TYR A 13 -10.91 0.83 21.38
C TYR A 13 -9.62 0.07 21.06
N LEU A 14 -8.50 0.42 21.68
CA LEU A 14 -7.23 -0.28 21.49
C LEU A 14 -7.28 -1.73 22.01
N SER A 15 -7.93 -1.97 23.15
CA SER A 15 -8.16 -3.34 23.63
C SER A 15 -9.01 -4.16 22.66
N LYS A 16 -9.99 -3.54 21.99
CA LYS A 16 -10.80 -4.21 20.97
C LYS A 16 -9.98 -4.54 19.72
N LEU A 17 -9.06 -3.66 19.30
CA LEU A 17 -8.12 -3.97 18.21
C LEU A 17 -7.29 -5.23 18.52
N LEU A 18 -6.74 -5.32 19.73
CA LEU A 18 -5.98 -6.49 20.16
C LEU A 18 -6.82 -7.77 20.14
N ALA A 19 -8.09 -7.69 20.55
CA ALA A 19 -9.02 -8.82 20.49
C ALA A 19 -9.32 -9.29 19.06
N GLU A 20 -9.20 -8.41 18.06
CA GLU A 20 -9.36 -8.72 16.63
C GLU A 20 -8.01 -9.06 15.94
N SER A 21 -6.99 -9.46 16.73
CA SER A 21 -5.66 -9.84 16.22
C SER A 21 -4.94 -8.72 15.47
N VAL A 22 -5.16 -7.47 15.89
CA VAL A 22 -4.44 -6.28 15.44
C VAL A 22 -3.48 -5.84 16.54
N CYS A 23 -2.18 -5.87 16.25
CA CYS A 23 -1.15 -5.41 17.17
C CYS A 23 -1.15 -3.89 17.28
N VAL A 24 -0.93 -3.39 18.50
CA VAL A 24 -0.89 -1.95 18.80
C VAL A 24 0.37 -1.64 19.60
N GLU A 25 1.12 -0.62 19.18
CA GLU A 25 2.28 -0.09 19.89
C GLU A 25 2.10 1.42 20.10
N LEU A 26 2.38 1.90 21.31
CA LEU A 26 2.31 3.32 21.67
C LEU A 26 3.72 3.91 21.66
N GLU A 27 3.91 4.96 20.86
CA GLU A 27 5.17 5.68 20.73
C GLU A 27 4.96 7.13 21.17
N PRO A 28 5.33 7.51 22.40
CA PRO A 28 5.29 8.90 22.84
C PRO A 28 6.37 9.71 22.12
N LEU A 29 6.02 10.93 21.71
CA LEU A 29 6.96 11.87 21.11
C LEU A 29 7.57 12.74 22.22
N ASN A 30 8.90 12.84 22.24
CA ASN A 30 9.63 13.67 23.20
C ASN A 30 9.83 15.10 22.66
N ASP A 31 8.75 15.76 22.23
CA ASP A 31 8.77 17.12 21.66
C ASP A 31 8.23 18.20 22.62
N GLY A 32 7.96 17.83 23.87
CA GLY A 32 7.34 18.71 24.87
C GLY A 32 5.83 18.87 24.71
N GLN A 33 5.23 18.25 23.68
CA GLN A 33 3.80 18.05 23.57
C GLN A 33 3.48 16.62 24.06
N ASP A 34 2.31 16.41 24.67
CA ASP A 34 1.87 15.08 25.13
C ASP A 34 1.32 14.26 23.94
N THR A 35 2.09 14.21 22.85
CA THR A 35 1.71 13.55 21.60
C THR A 35 2.12 12.08 21.65
N VAL A 36 1.18 11.19 21.35
CA VAL A 36 1.43 9.74 21.30
C VAL A 36 0.98 9.20 19.96
N TYR A 37 1.89 8.58 19.21
CA TYR A 37 1.56 7.83 18.02
C TYR A 37 1.12 6.41 18.38
N VAL A 38 0.06 5.96 17.73
CA VAL A 38 -0.44 4.59 17.86
C VAL A 38 -0.11 3.86 16.57
N LYS A 39 0.89 2.97 16.62
CA LYS A 39 1.23 2.11 15.49
C LYS A 39 0.28 0.92 15.49
N VAL A 40 -0.30 0.63 14.33
CA VAL A 40 -1.28 -0.44 14.14
C VAL A 40 -0.75 -1.41 13.11
N ILE A 41 -0.68 -2.69 13.46
CA ILE A 41 -0.18 -3.75 12.58
C ILE A 41 -1.12 -4.96 12.67
N SER A 42 -1.88 -5.21 11.61
CA SER A 42 -2.68 -6.43 11.50
C SER A 42 -1.79 -7.65 11.31
N THR A 43 -2.08 -8.71 12.05
CA THR A 43 -1.43 -10.02 11.86
C THR A 43 -1.80 -10.61 10.49
N PHE A 44 -0.99 -11.53 9.98
CA PHE A 44 -1.29 -12.21 8.72
C PHE A 44 -2.63 -12.96 8.76
N ASP A 45 -2.96 -13.54 9.91
CA ASP A 45 -4.25 -14.21 10.13
C ASP A 45 -5.43 -13.24 9.99
N ALA A 46 -5.37 -12.10 10.67
CA ALA A 46 -6.39 -11.05 10.59
C ALA A 46 -6.56 -10.55 9.14
N LEU A 47 -5.46 -10.36 8.42
CA LEU A 47 -5.48 -9.98 7.01
C LEU A 47 -6.15 -11.04 6.13
N CYS A 48 -5.86 -12.33 6.33
CA CYS A 48 -6.50 -13.41 5.61
C CYS A 48 -8.01 -13.47 5.90
N CYS A 49 -8.41 -13.38 7.17
CA CYS A 49 -9.82 -13.37 7.57
C CYS A 49 -10.58 -12.20 6.94
N GLU A 50 -10.01 -10.98 6.97
CA GLU A 50 -10.66 -9.84 6.34
C GLU A 50 -10.66 -9.96 4.81
N ALA A 51 -9.59 -10.45 4.18
CA ALA A 51 -9.52 -10.66 2.73
C ALA A 51 -10.61 -11.62 2.23
N GLU A 52 -10.88 -12.70 2.97
CA GLU A 52 -11.96 -13.65 2.67
C GLU A 52 -13.34 -12.97 2.85
N LYS A 53 -13.53 -12.26 3.96
CA LYS A 53 -14.78 -11.53 4.26
C LYS A 53 -15.13 -10.47 3.22
N VAL A 54 -14.15 -9.72 2.69
CA VAL A 54 -14.39 -8.73 1.64
C VAL A 54 -14.44 -9.33 0.23
N GLY A 55 -14.26 -10.66 0.10
CA GLY A 55 -14.29 -11.36 -1.18
C GLY A 55 -13.15 -10.95 -2.12
N LEU A 56 -11.96 -10.69 -1.58
CA LEU A 56 -10.81 -10.22 -2.33
C LEU A 56 -10.44 -11.20 -3.45
N LYS A 57 -10.42 -10.77 -4.71
CA LYS A 57 -9.94 -11.62 -5.82
C LYS A 57 -8.42 -11.66 -5.87
N MET A 58 -7.85 -12.86 -5.87
CA MET A 58 -6.42 -13.11 -5.88
C MET A 58 -6.04 -14.05 -7.05
N PRO A 59 -4.85 -13.88 -7.65
CA PRO A 59 -4.40 -14.74 -8.74
C PRO A 59 -4.09 -16.15 -8.24
N LEU A 60 -4.55 -17.16 -8.98
CA LEU A 60 -4.23 -18.56 -8.71
C LEU A 60 -2.89 -18.94 -9.31
N LYS A 61 -2.21 -19.91 -8.70
CA LYS A 61 -1.12 -20.64 -9.34
C LYS A 61 -1.68 -21.39 -10.53
N ILE A 62 -1.28 -21.00 -11.73
CA ILE A 62 -1.59 -21.80 -12.93
C ILE A 62 -0.49 -22.86 -13.03
N PRO A 63 -0.83 -24.15 -13.15
CA PRO A 63 0.14 -25.18 -13.48
C PRO A 63 0.88 -24.79 -14.76
N PRO A 64 2.17 -25.11 -14.93
CA PRO A 64 2.88 -24.80 -16.17
C PRO A 64 2.18 -25.50 -17.34
N SER A 65 1.37 -24.76 -18.09
CA SER A 65 0.86 -25.22 -19.38
C SER A 65 2.03 -25.18 -20.35
N LYS A 66 2.23 -26.26 -21.12
CA LYS A 66 3.19 -26.26 -22.23
C LYS A 66 2.83 -25.11 -23.17
N PRO A 67 3.79 -24.30 -23.64
CA PRO A 67 3.46 -23.23 -24.56
C PRO A 67 2.95 -23.85 -25.87
N GLU A 68 1.65 -23.69 -26.15
CA GLU A 68 1.12 -23.92 -27.50
C GLU A 68 1.59 -22.78 -28.38
N HIS A 69 2.76 -22.99 -28.99
CA HIS A 69 3.34 -22.05 -29.94
C HIS A 69 2.63 -22.18 -31.29
N ASN A 70 1.47 -21.55 -31.47
CA ASN A 70 0.84 -21.39 -32.79
C ASN A 70 0.24 -20.00 -32.97
N GLY A 71 1.11 -18.99 -33.09
CA GLY A 71 0.75 -17.66 -33.58
C GLY A 71 1.62 -17.31 -34.80
N PRO A 72 1.06 -16.75 -35.89
CA PRO A 72 1.84 -16.45 -37.09
C PRO A 72 2.84 -15.32 -36.81
N PRO A 73 3.97 -15.24 -37.55
CA PRO A 73 4.96 -14.20 -37.37
C PRO A 73 4.39 -12.86 -37.86
N ARG A 74 3.78 -12.09 -36.96
CA ARG A 74 3.29 -10.73 -37.23
C ARG A 74 4.34 -9.72 -36.79
N SER A 75 4.68 -8.82 -37.71
CA SER A 75 5.83 -7.90 -37.64
C SER A 75 5.91 -7.12 -36.31
N ALA A 76 7.01 -7.33 -35.59
CA ALA A 76 7.28 -6.76 -34.27
C ALA A 76 7.18 -5.22 -34.19
N LYS A 77 7.35 -4.52 -35.32
CA LYS A 77 7.35 -3.05 -35.40
C LYS A 77 5.97 -2.42 -35.13
N TYR A 78 4.87 -3.07 -35.56
CA TYR A 78 3.53 -2.52 -35.37
C TYR A 78 2.99 -2.76 -33.95
N ARG A 79 3.44 -3.83 -33.27
CA ARG A 79 3.12 -4.08 -31.85
C ARG A 79 3.71 -3.03 -30.92
N THR A 80 4.93 -2.56 -31.17
CA THR A 80 5.56 -1.54 -30.31
C THR A 80 4.77 -0.23 -30.36
N ILE A 81 4.32 0.18 -31.54
CA ILE A 81 3.54 1.42 -31.72
C ILE A 81 2.13 1.28 -31.13
N LEU A 82 1.45 0.14 -31.31
CA LEU A 82 0.14 -0.10 -30.69
C LEU A 82 0.21 -0.31 -29.16
N ASN A 83 1.26 -0.94 -28.65
CA ASN A 83 1.49 -1.05 -27.20
C ASN A 83 1.81 0.31 -26.57
N TYR A 84 2.46 1.20 -27.34
CA TYR A 84 2.74 2.58 -26.96
C TYR A 84 1.46 3.45 -26.99
N MET A 85 0.57 3.22 -27.95
CA MET A 85 -0.67 4.00 -28.16
C MET A 85 -1.89 3.51 -27.35
N PHE A 86 -1.93 2.27 -26.86
CA PHE A 86 -3.13 1.75 -26.17
C PHE A 86 -2.88 1.16 -24.78
N ALA A 87 -1.69 1.42 -24.19
CA ALA A 87 -1.30 0.95 -22.86
C ALA A 87 -1.81 -0.46 -22.53
N SER A 88 -1.85 -1.34 -23.54
CA SER A 88 -2.30 -2.71 -23.38
C SER A 88 -1.09 -3.45 -22.87
N THR A 89 -0.86 -3.39 -21.55
CA THR A 89 -0.08 -4.45 -20.92
C THR A 89 -0.75 -5.74 -21.39
N PRO A 90 -0.03 -6.61 -22.14
CA PRO A 90 -0.63 -7.87 -22.56
C PRO A 90 -1.08 -8.55 -21.28
N VAL A 91 -2.40 -8.68 -21.08
CA VAL A 91 -2.92 -9.51 -19.99
C VAL A 91 -2.33 -10.88 -20.30
N PRO A 92 -1.47 -11.44 -19.44
CA PRO A 92 -0.88 -12.74 -19.73
C PRO A 92 -2.04 -13.70 -19.95
N HIS A 93 -2.17 -14.21 -21.17
CA HIS A 93 -3.22 -15.17 -21.49
C HIS A 93 -3.06 -16.35 -20.52
N GLY A 94 -4.16 -16.73 -19.85
CA GLY A 94 -4.14 -17.81 -18.87
C GLY A 94 -4.01 -17.40 -17.39
N LYS A 95 -3.94 -16.10 -17.04
CA LYS A 95 -4.07 -15.70 -15.63
C LYS A 95 -5.50 -15.93 -15.12
N VAL A 96 -5.67 -16.90 -14.22
CA VAL A 96 -6.94 -17.17 -13.53
C VAL A 96 -6.88 -16.55 -12.14
N SER A 97 -7.99 -15.98 -11.69
CA SER A 97 -8.14 -15.45 -10.32
C SER A 97 -9.38 -16.06 -9.68
N ALA A 98 -9.33 -16.27 -8.37
CA ALA A 98 -10.47 -16.69 -7.57
C ALA A 98 -10.70 -15.73 -6.41
N VAL A 99 -11.89 -15.76 -5.82
CA VAL A 99 -12.16 -15.11 -4.53
C VAL A 99 -11.31 -15.81 -3.48
N PHE A 100 -10.56 -15.03 -2.72
CA PHE A 100 -9.62 -15.51 -1.71
C PHE A 100 -10.34 -16.33 -0.65
N GLY A 101 -9.73 -17.47 -0.33
CA GLY A 101 -10.15 -18.34 0.77
C GLY A 101 -8.93 -18.77 1.56
N LYS A 102 -8.93 -18.52 2.86
CA LYS A 102 -7.83 -18.76 3.79
C LYS A 102 -7.41 -20.24 3.82
N ALA A 103 -8.39 -21.16 3.73
CA ALA A 103 -8.13 -22.60 3.72
C ALA A 103 -7.37 -23.10 2.47
N GLY A 104 -7.37 -22.31 1.39
CA GLY A 104 -6.71 -22.63 0.12
C GLY A 104 -5.53 -21.72 -0.19
N LEU A 105 -4.85 -21.17 0.82
CA LEU A 105 -3.77 -20.19 0.66
C LEU A 105 -2.71 -20.63 -0.38
N GLN A 106 -2.30 -21.89 -0.34
CA GLN A 106 -1.31 -22.50 -1.23
C GLN A 106 -1.72 -22.50 -2.71
N ALA A 107 -3.01 -22.37 -3.03
CA ALA A 107 -3.50 -22.31 -4.40
C ALA A 107 -3.27 -20.94 -5.06
N TYR A 108 -2.94 -19.91 -4.28
CA TYR A 108 -2.71 -18.55 -4.78
C TYR A 108 -1.21 -18.29 -5.06
N GLU A 109 -0.93 -17.39 -6.00
CA GLU A 109 0.46 -16.95 -6.27
C GLU A 109 1.10 -16.41 -4.98
N GLY A 110 2.26 -16.97 -4.58
CA GLY A 110 3.00 -16.56 -3.38
C GLY A 110 2.45 -17.06 -2.04
N GLY A 111 1.42 -17.92 -2.05
CA GLY A 111 0.79 -18.45 -0.83
C GLY A 111 1.35 -19.77 -0.31
N ASP A 112 2.32 -20.35 -1.01
CA ASP A 112 2.86 -21.67 -0.71
C ASP A 112 4.19 -21.59 0.03
N ALA A 113 4.18 -22.14 1.24
CA ALA A 113 5.33 -22.13 2.15
C ALA A 113 6.44 -23.09 1.71
N GLU A 114 6.15 -24.10 0.88
CA GLU A 114 7.15 -25.03 0.35
C GLU A 114 8.01 -24.38 -0.74
N GLU A 115 7.43 -23.48 -1.55
CA GLU A 115 8.14 -22.75 -2.61
C GLU A 115 8.96 -21.58 -2.06
N SER A 116 8.41 -20.88 -1.08
CA SER A 116 8.97 -19.66 -0.50
C SER A 116 8.59 -19.69 0.97
N SER A 117 9.58 -19.72 1.87
CA SER A 117 9.40 -20.01 3.30
C SER A 117 8.15 -19.39 3.96
N LEU A 118 7.68 -19.97 5.08
CA LEU A 118 6.54 -19.41 5.84
C LEU A 118 6.72 -17.91 6.17
N ALA A 119 7.94 -17.49 6.50
CA ALA A 119 8.25 -16.09 6.77
C ALA A 119 8.07 -15.19 5.54
N ASP A 120 8.41 -15.69 4.36
CA ASP A 120 8.22 -14.98 3.10
C ASP A 120 6.75 -14.87 2.72
N VAL A 121 5.97 -15.94 2.86
CA VAL A 121 4.52 -15.92 2.63
C VAL A 121 3.86 -14.89 3.53
N VAL A 122 4.13 -14.97 4.84
CA VAL A 122 3.57 -14.04 5.85
C VAL A 122 3.94 -12.59 5.53
N SER A 123 5.15 -12.34 5.03
CA SER A 123 5.65 -10.99 4.79
C SER A 123 5.23 -10.40 3.44
N ASN A 124 5.10 -11.25 2.40
CA ASN A 124 5.03 -10.81 1.00
C ASN A 124 3.76 -11.26 0.25
N PHE A 125 2.95 -12.19 0.79
CA PHE A 125 1.73 -12.65 0.11
C PHE A 125 0.76 -11.49 -0.18
N PHE A 126 0.50 -10.66 0.83
CA PHE A 126 -0.19 -9.39 0.63
C PHE A 126 0.81 -8.27 0.42
N SER A 127 0.69 -7.54 -0.69
CA SER A 127 1.47 -6.32 -0.92
C SER A 127 1.22 -5.28 0.17
N ARG A 128 2.16 -4.35 0.39
CA ARG A 128 1.99 -3.29 1.39
C ARG A 128 0.70 -2.50 1.21
N ALA A 129 0.37 -2.10 -0.02
CA ALA A 129 -0.88 -1.42 -0.33
C ALA A 129 -2.11 -2.24 0.09
N ARG A 130 -2.10 -3.56 -0.18
CA ARG A 130 -3.18 -4.46 0.24
C ARG A 130 -3.26 -4.62 1.75
N ARG A 131 -2.12 -4.74 2.43
CA ARG A 131 -2.07 -4.83 3.91
C ARG A 131 -2.65 -3.58 4.55
N ILE A 132 -2.34 -2.39 4.02
CA ILE A 132 -2.90 -1.11 4.46
C ILE A 132 -4.41 -1.09 4.23
N GLU A 133 -4.88 -1.47 3.04
CA GLU A 133 -6.31 -1.50 2.70
C GLU A 133 -7.10 -2.45 3.60
N LEU A 134 -6.62 -3.69 3.80
CA LEU A 134 -7.27 -4.67 4.66
C LEU A 134 -7.25 -4.22 6.13
N THR A 135 -6.13 -3.65 6.60
CA THR A 135 -6.06 -3.07 7.97
C THR A 135 -7.05 -1.94 8.13
N TYR A 136 -7.18 -1.05 7.14
CA TYR A 136 -8.17 0.01 7.15
C TYR A 136 -9.59 -0.57 7.23
N SER A 137 -9.91 -1.58 6.42
CA SER A 137 -11.20 -2.29 6.46
C SER A 137 -11.50 -2.85 7.85
N ILE A 138 -10.55 -3.57 8.46
CA ILE A 138 -10.67 -4.10 9.83
C ILE A 138 -10.99 -2.96 10.82
N MET A 139 -10.17 -1.91 10.82
CA MET A 139 -10.34 -0.77 11.73
C MET A 139 -11.68 -0.06 11.55
N THR A 140 -12.19 0.08 10.32
CA THR A 140 -13.50 0.70 10.09
C THR A 140 -14.68 -0.15 10.57
N HIS A 141 -14.53 -1.48 10.57
CA HIS A 141 -15.56 -2.40 11.01
C HIS A 141 -15.60 -2.59 12.53
N ILE A 142 -14.53 -2.23 13.24
CA ILE A 142 -14.50 -2.28 14.69
C ILE A 142 -15.37 -1.17 15.27
N ALA A 143 -16.34 -1.57 16.08
CA ALA A 143 -17.23 -0.66 16.78
C ALA A 143 -17.32 -1.02 18.26
N LEU A 144 -17.31 0.00 19.11
CA LEU A 144 -17.62 -0.15 20.52
C LEU A 144 -19.13 -0.17 20.73
N PRO A 145 -19.63 -0.93 21.71
CA PRO A 145 -21.05 -0.95 22.03
C PRO A 145 -21.52 0.45 22.42
N ALA A 146 -22.70 0.80 21.95
CA ALA A 146 -23.32 2.05 22.33
C ALA A 146 -23.81 1.98 23.79
N SER A 147 -23.75 3.10 24.51
CA SER A 147 -24.22 3.15 25.90
C SER A 147 -25.76 3.04 26.01
N SER A 148 -26.47 3.19 24.89
CA SER A 148 -27.93 3.07 24.79
C SER A 148 -28.32 2.43 23.44
N PRO A 149 -29.40 1.63 23.37
CA PRO A 149 -29.87 1.02 22.12
C PRO A 149 -30.21 2.03 21.01
N LEU A 150 -30.52 3.28 21.37
CA LEU A 150 -30.84 4.35 20.43
C LEU A 150 -29.60 5.03 19.84
N GLN A 151 -28.42 4.77 20.42
CA GLN A 151 -27.16 5.34 19.96
C GLN A 151 -26.49 4.40 18.96
N LEU A 152 -25.88 4.99 17.93
CA LEU A 152 -25.08 4.22 16.99
C LEU A 152 -23.81 3.70 17.67
N PRO A 153 -23.30 2.51 17.28
CA PRO A 153 -22.01 2.01 17.73
C PRO A 153 -20.88 3.01 17.48
N ILE A 154 -19.92 3.06 18.40
CA ILE A 154 -18.81 4.02 18.31
C ILE A 154 -17.67 3.44 17.47
N THR A 155 -17.51 3.97 16.26
CA THR A 155 -16.46 3.57 15.31
C THR A 155 -15.26 4.52 15.36
N ILE A 156 -14.16 4.17 14.69
CA ILE A 156 -12.97 5.04 14.57
C ILE A 156 -13.32 6.44 14.05
N ASN A 157 -14.23 6.55 13.09
CA ASN A 157 -14.67 7.83 12.53
C ASN A 157 -15.38 8.70 13.58
N GLN A 158 -16.14 8.09 14.48
CA GLN A 158 -16.75 8.80 15.61
C GLN A 158 -15.72 9.20 16.66
N LEU A 159 -14.71 8.35 16.91
CA LEU A 159 -13.62 8.69 17.82
C LEU A 159 -12.77 9.85 17.29
N LEU A 160 -12.56 9.94 15.97
CA LEU A 160 -11.92 11.07 15.30
C LEU A 160 -12.77 12.35 15.39
N SER A 161 -14.08 12.26 15.12
CA SER A 161 -14.96 13.44 15.20
C SER A 161 -15.09 13.98 16.63
N GLN A 162 -15.04 13.09 17.63
CA GLN A 162 -15.01 13.43 19.05
C GLN A 162 -13.63 13.86 19.55
N ARG A 163 -12.61 13.97 18.69
CA ARG A 163 -11.22 14.31 19.06
C ARG A 163 -10.63 13.37 20.12
N THR A 164 -11.11 12.13 20.17
CA THR A 164 -10.46 11.06 20.96
C THR A 164 -9.17 10.59 20.28
N PHE A 165 -9.18 10.58 18.96
CA PHE A 165 -7.97 10.54 18.13
C PHE A 165 -7.90 11.82 17.31
N THR A 166 -6.67 12.27 17.04
CA THR A 166 -6.45 13.49 16.23
C THR A 166 -6.57 13.18 14.74
N ASP A 167 -5.91 12.11 14.30
CA ASP A 167 -5.88 11.67 12.92
C ASP A 167 -5.50 10.19 12.84
N TRP A 168 -5.63 9.61 11.64
CA TRP A 168 -5.15 8.28 11.31
C TRP A 168 -4.76 8.21 9.83
N PHE A 169 -3.59 7.66 9.54
CA PHE A 169 -3.07 7.64 8.18
C PHE A 169 -2.14 6.46 7.98
N ALA A 170 -2.00 6.04 6.71
CA ALA A 170 -1.04 5.04 6.32
C ALA A 170 0.38 5.64 6.26
N VAL A 171 1.38 4.88 6.72
CA VAL A 171 2.77 5.32 6.68
C VAL A 171 3.38 5.05 5.31
N HIS A 172 4.11 6.04 4.77
CA HIS A 172 4.85 5.91 3.51
C HIS A 172 6.19 5.20 3.70
N ASP A 173 6.65 4.53 2.64
CA ASP A 173 8.02 4.01 2.55
C ASP A 173 9.07 5.12 2.60
N GLY A 174 9.74 5.27 3.73
CA GLY A 174 10.99 6.02 3.89
C GLY A 174 10.99 7.46 3.36
N PRO A 175 12.10 8.17 3.57
CA PRO A 175 12.32 9.43 2.89
C PRO A 175 12.64 9.19 1.41
N LEU A 176 12.30 10.17 0.57
CA LEU A 176 12.97 10.31 -0.71
C LEU A 176 14.43 10.71 -0.44
N PRO A 177 15.41 10.32 -1.27
CA PRO A 177 16.81 10.64 -0.98
C PRO A 177 17.02 12.16 -0.85
N ALA A 178 17.90 12.57 0.06
CA ALA A 178 18.06 13.98 0.43
C ALA A 178 18.44 14.89 -0.77
N SER A 179 19.12 14.33 -1.78
CA SER A 179 19.43 15.00 -3.05
C SER A 179 18.21 15.42 -3.88
N TRP A 180 17.01 15.00 -3.48
CA TRP A 180 15.75 15.28 -4.16
C TRP A 180 14.83 16.21 -3.38
N HIS A 181 15.27 16.74 -2.23
CA HIS A 181 14.64 17.95 -1.70
C HIS A 181 14.91 19.07 -2.71
N PHE A 182 13.88 19.49 -3.43
CA PHE A 182 13.93 20.78 -4.12
C PHE A 182 14.24 21.81 -3.04
N SER A 183 15.43 22.41 -3.07
CA SER A 183 15.69 23.64 -2.31
C SER A 183 14.65 24.65 -2.76
N ARG A 184 13.55 24.75 -2.01
CA ARG A 184 12.79 25.98 -1.98
C ARG A 184 13.66 26.91 -1.15
N ASP A 185 14.27 27.84 -1.86
CA ASP A 185 15.15 28.86 -1.31
C ASP A 185 14.37 29.61 -0.22
N GLU A 186 14.55 29.16 1.03
CA GLU A 186 14.21 29.91 2.23
C GLU A 186 15.57 30.34 2.78
N THR A 187 15.86 31.59 2.43
CA THR A 187 17.06 32.37 2.69
C THR A 187 17.60 32.24 4.11
N GLU A 188 18.94 32.16 4.16
CA GLU A 188 19.85 32.62 5.21
C GLU A 188 19.84 31.87 6.56
N GLY A 189 20.84 30.99 6.73
CA GLY A 189 21.22 30.44 8.04
C GLY A 189 22.25 29.31 7.97
N GLU A 190 23.52 29.68 7.89
CA GLU A 190 24.71 28.91 8.32
C GLU A 190 24.93 27.49 7.75
N VAL A 191 25.78 27.42 6.72
CA VAL A 191 26.25 26.18 6.10
C VAL A 191 27.40 25.59 6.93
N VAL A 192 27.12 24.58 7.76
CA VAL A 192 28.16 23.67 8.26
C VAL A 192 28.20 22.45 7.34
N ALA A 193 29.07 22.51 6.33
CA ALA A 193 29.27 21.44 5.36
C ALA A 193 30.15 20.33 5.94
N ASP A 194 29.57 19.43 6.73
CA ASP A 194 30.16 18.10 6.94
C ASP A 194 29.83 17.23 5.72
N ASN A 195 30.72 17.28 4.72
CA ASN A 195 30.71 16.36 3.59
C ASN A 195 31.04 14.94 4.08
N PRO A 196 30.10 13.96 4.07
CA PRO A 196 30.49 12.59 4.27
C PRO A 196 31.04 12.07 2.94
N VAL A 197 32.31 11.69 2.96
CA VAL A 197 32.99 10.92 1.91
C VAL A 197 32.05 9.83 1.38
N PRO A 198 31.85 9.69 0.05
CA PRO A 198 31.00 8.66 -0.51
C PRO A 198 31.65 7.30 -0.30
N ARG A 199 31.32 6.65 0.82
CA ARG A 199 31.53 5.19 0.95
C ARG A 199 30.73 4.52 -0.16
N PRO A 200 31.26 3.47 -0.81
CA PRO A 200 30.50 2.74 -1.80
C PRO A 200 29.30 2.10 -1.08
N LEU A 201 28.14 2.76 -1.14
CA LEU A 201 26.89 2.17 -0.70
C LEU A 201 26.69 0.94 -1.58
N MET A 202 26.77 -0.25 -0.98
CA MET A 202 26.10 -1.43 -1.53
C MET A 202 24.74 -0.94 -2.04
N LYS A 203 24.47 -1.13 -3.33
CA LYS A 203 23.26 -0.62 -3.99
C LYS A 203 22.03 -1.23 -3.31
N LYS A 204 21.60 -0.67 -2.18
CA LYS A 204 20.39 -1.08 -1.49
C LYS A 204 19.26 -0.89 -2.49
N LYS A 205 18.49 -1.94 -2.72
CA LYS A 205 17.29 -1.86 -3.54
C LYS A 205 16.47 -0.65 -3.06
N PRO A 206 16.09 0.28 -3.94
CA PRO A 206 15.34 1.47 -3.54
C PRO A 206 14.02 1.04 -2.89
N ASN A 207 13.53 1.83 -1.94
CA ASN A 207 12.18 1.62 -1.40
C ASN A 207 11.12 1.89 -2.48
N LEU A 208 9.89 1.39 -2.32
CA LEU A 208 8.87 1.48 -3.38
C LEU A 208 8.50 2.93 -3.69
N ARG A 209 8.55 3.84 -2.71
CA ARG A 209 8.29 5.26 -2.91
C ARG A 209 9.28 5.90 -3.88
N VAL A 210 10.56 5.60 -3.71
CA VAL A 210 11.63 6.07 -4.60
C VAL A 210 11.47 5.45 -5.99
N GLU A 211 11.16 4.16 -6.06
CA GLU A 211 10.93 3.48 -7.35
C GLU A 211 9.77 4.13 -8.14
N VAL A 212 8.66 4.41 -7.48
CA VAL A 212 7.51 5.09 -8.09
C VAL A 212 7.88 6.51 -8.51
N TYR A 213 8.58 7.27 -7.66
CA TYR A 213 9.01 8.63 -7.96
C TYR A 213 9.89 8.70 -9.22
N GLU A 214 10.90 7.83 -9.33
CA GLU A 214 11.81 7.77 -10.47
C GLU A 214 11.08 7.41 -11.77
N LYS A 215 10.26 6.37 -11.73
CA LYS A 215 9.54 5.86 -12.91
C LYS A 215 8.42 6.79 -13.35
N TRP A 216 7.85 7.58 -12.44
CA TRP A 216 6.66 8.38 -12.70
C TRP A 216 6.96 9.88 -12.71
N VAL A 217 7.29 10.46 -11.55
CA VAL A 217 7.40 11.92 -11.37
C VAL A 217 8.64 12.48 -12.06
N ARG A 218 9.81 11.84 -11.90
CA ARG A 218 11.05 12.35 -12.52
C ARG A 218 11.06 12.17 -14.04
N SER A 219 10.42 11.11 -14.53
CA SER A 219 10.27 10.87 -15.97
C SER A 219 9.43 11.96 -16.64
N TRP A 220 8.44 12.53 -15.93
CA TRP A 220 7.68 13.70 -16.37
C TRP A 220 8.52 14.99 -16.38
N SER A 221 9.37 15.22 -15.38
CA SER A 221 10.14 16.48 -15.26
C SER A 221 11.31 16.58 -16.25
N VAL A 222 11.96 15.47 -16.59
CA VAL A 222 13.17 15.48 -17.43
C VAL A 222 12.87 15.55 -18.92
N THR A 223 11.73 15.02 -19.36
CA THR A 223 11.47 14.81 -20.79
C THR A 223 10.70 15.96 -21.45
N GLY A 224 10.17 16.91 -20.66
CA GLY A 224 9.35 18.03 -21.15
C GLY A 224 8.11 17.61 -21.97
N ARG A 225 7.83 16.31 -22.05
CA ARG A 225 6.77 15.72 -22.88
C ARG A 225 5.67 15.22 -21.96
N PHE A 226 4.56 15.95 -21.98
CA PHE A 226 3.25 15.48 -21.53
C PHE A 226 2.79 14.16 -22.20
N MET A 227 3.41 13.74 -23.31
CA MET A 227 2.87 12.70 -24.21
C MET A 227 3.76 11.45 -24.41
N SER A 228 4.76 11.18 -23.56
CA SER A 228 5.69 10.03 -23.83
C SER A 228 6.03 9.12 -22.65
N ALA A 229 5.81 9.57 -21.41
CA ALA A 229 5.95 8.69 -20.26
C ALA A 229 4.61 8.00 -19.98
N THR A 230 4.38 6.84 -20.61
CA THR A 230 3.30 5.94 -20.21
C THR A 230 3.32 5.76 -18.69
N ASN A 231 2.20 6.06 -18.01
CA ASN A 231 2.10 5.93 -16.56
C ASN A 231 2.57 4.54 -16.14
N PRO A 232 3.50 4.40 -15.16
CA PRO A 232 3.94 3.10 -14.68
C PRO A 232 2.86 2.49 -13.77
N LEU A 233 1.71 2.13 -14.36
CA LEU A 233 0.48 1.73 -13.66
C LEU A 233 0.72 0.57 -12.71
N GLY A 234 1.61 -0.37 -13.04
CA GLY A 234 2.00 -1.45 -12.14
C GLY A 234 2.67 -0.95 -10.86
N ALA A 235 3.58 0.01 -10.95
CA ALA A 235 4.27 0.59 -9.80
C ALA A 235 3.31 1.48 -8.97
N ILE A 236 2.49 2.30 -9.65
CA ILE A 236 1.46 3.12 -8.99
C ILE A 236 0.46 2.22 -8.24
N ARG A 237 -0.03 1.16 -8.89
CA ARG A 237 -0.95 0.18 -8.27
C ARG A 237 -0.29 -0.53 -7.09
N GLY A 238 0.96 -0.94 -7.22
CA GLY A 238 1.68 -1.64 -6.15
C GLY A 238 1.89 -0.79 -4.89
N TYR A 239 2.02 0.53 -5.06
CA TYR A 239 2.29 1.46 -3.95
C TYR A 239 1.03 2.15 -3.40
N PHE A 240 0.17 2.68 -4.26
CA PHE A 240 -1.03 3.44 -3.88
C PHE A 240 -2.34 2.63 -3.94
N GLY A 241 -2.32 1.43 -4.52
CA GLY A 241 -3.51 0.58 -4.69
C GLY A 241 -4.28 0.81 -5.99
N GLU A 242 -5.36 0.04 -6.20
CA GLU A 242 -6.11 0.02 -7.45
C GLU A 242 -6.78 1.36 -7.80
N LYS A 243 -7.42 2.03 -6.85
CA LYS A 243 -8.23 3.23 -7.13
C LYS A 243 -7.38 4.36 -7.73
N ILE A 244 -6.21 4.61 -7.15
CA ILE A 244 -5.28 5.64 -7.63
C ILE A 244 -4.68 5.23 -8.98
N ALA A 245 -4.30 3.96 -9.14
CA ALA A 245 -3.80 3.48 -10.42
C ALA A 245 -4.86 3.58 -11.53
N PHE A 246 -6.13 3.28 -11.25
CA PHE A 246 -7.21 3.40 -12.21
C PHE A 246 -7.46 4.86 -12.60
N HIS A 247 -7.43 5.79 -11.63
CA HIS A 247 -7.53 7.21 -11.91
C HIS A 247 -6.43 7.68 -12.88
N PHE A 248 -5.17 7.32 -12.65
CA PHE A 248 -4.08 7.69 -13.55
C PHE A 248 -4.09 6.94 -14.88
N ALA A 249 -4.64 5.72 -14.93
CA ALA A 249 -4.90 5.03 -16.20
C ALA A 249 -5.94 5.79 -17.04
N PHE A 250 -7.01 6.27 -16.38
CA PHE A 250 -8.04 7.07 -17.03
C PHE A 250 -7.51 8.42 -17.52
N LEU A 251 -6.73 9.14 -16.69
CA LEU A 251 -6.12 10.42 -17.10
C LEU A 251 -5.20 10.27 -18.31
N GLY A 252 -4.39 9.19 -18.35
CA GLY A 252 -3.52 8.93 -19.51
C GLY A 252 -4.29 8.68 -20.81
N LYS A 253 -5.52 8.15 -20.73
CA LYS A 253 -6.36 7.88 -21.91
C LYS A 253 -7.05 9.13 -22.48
N ASN A 254 -7.31 10.15 -21.65
CA ASN A 254 -7.99 11.38 -22.08
C ASN A 254 -7.02 12.48 -22.56
N GLN A 255 -5.73 12.16 -22.71
CA GLN A 255 -4.71 13.07 -23.24
C GLN A 255 -4.36 12.77 -24.71
N GLU A 256 -5.09 11.86 -25.35
CA GLU A 256 -5.05 11.54 -26.78
C GLU A 256 -6.26 12.14 -27.52
#